data_AF-A0A969NEM3-F1
#
_entry.id   AF-A0A969NEM3-F1
#
_cell.length_a   1.000
_cell.length_b   1.000
_cell.length_c   1.000
_cell.angle_alpha   90.00
_cell.angle_beta   90.00
_cell.angle_gamma   90.00
#
_symmetry.space_group_name_H-M   'P 1'
#
loop_
_entity.id
_entity.type
_entity.pdbx_description
1 polymer ?
#
loop_
_entity_poly.entity_id
_entity_poly.type
_entity_poly.pdbx_seq_one_letter_code
_entity_poly.pdbx_strand_id
1 'polypeptide(L)'
;MARHKKIKPQFYFGHGLSYTNFKIADIITDKNEYLGGETMKISCNVSNIGHFDGAEVVQVYIGKVKSNVERAVKELKGFKKVILVKKGASVVTDISINTNSLSYFDETISDWSLEKGMYIIYVGTASDKIVKEIKITIK
;
A
#
# COMPACT_ATOMS: atom_id res chain seq x y z
N MET A 1 -23.22 14.45 -7.10
CA MET A 1 -22.25 15.48 -6.64
C MET A 1 -21.76 15.11 -5.23
N ALA A 2 -20.75 14.24 -5.12
CA ALA A 2 -20.19 13.85 -3.83
C ALA A 2 -19.15 14.88 -3.37
N ARG A 3 -19.55 15.71 -2.40
CA ARG A 3 -18.76 16.79 -1.81
C ARG A 3 -17.65 16.19 -0.93
N HIS A 4 -16.48 15.92 -1.53
CA HIS A 4 -15.27 15.55 -0.81
C HIS A 4 -14.82 16.72 0.10
N LYS A 5 -15.29 16.73 1.34
CA LYS A 5 -14.77 17.66 2.36
C LYS A 5 -13.32 17.26 2.65
N LYS A 6 -12.36 18.07 2.18
CA LYS A 6 -10.93 18.00 2.52
C LYS A 6 -10.70 18.32 4.01
N ILE A 7 -11.22 17.48 4.91
CA ILE A 7 -10.95 17.58 6.35
C ILE A 7 -9.60 16.90 6.56
N LYS A 8 -8.57 17.68 6.94
CA LYS A 8 -7.29 17.11 7.37
C LYS A 8 -7.52 16.36 8.69
N PRO A 9 -7.33 15.02 8.74
CA PRO A 9 -7.38 14.29 9.99
C PRO A 9 -6.27 14.77 10.92
N GLN A 10 -6.55 14.83 12.22
CA GLN A 10 -5.55 15.16 13.23
C GLN A 10 -4.52 14.02 13.40
N PHE A 11 -4.92 12.78 13.05
CA PHE A 11 -4.08 11.60 12.93
C PHE A 11 -4.50 10.82 11.69
N TYR A 12 -3.60 10.64 10.73
CA TYR A 12 -3.86 9.84 9.54
C TYR A 12 -3.84 8.34 9.88
N PHE A 13 -4.61 7.53 9.16
CA PHE A 13 -4.60 6.08 9.36
C PHE A 13 -3.18 5.52 9.11
N GLY A 14 -2.68 4.73 10.06
CA GLY A 14 -1.33 4.17 10.05
C GLY A 14 -0.27 4.99 10.80
N HIS A 15 -0.62 6.14 11.40
CA HIS A 15 0.31 6.90 12.23
C HIS A 15 0.66 6.13 13.52
N GLY A 16 1.83 5.49 13.54
CA GLY A 16 2.45 4.92 14.74
C GLY A 16 3.65 5.76 15.16
N LEU A 17 3.66 6.27 16.38
CA LEU A 17 4.87 6.84 16.97
C LEU A 17 5.79 5.68 17.36
N SER A 18 6.84 5.46 16.57
CA SER A 18 7.94 4.58 16.96
C SER A 18 8.99 5.40 17.72
N TYR A 19 9.61 4.81 18.73
CA TYR A 19 10.72 5.43 19.47
C TYR A 19 12.02 5.50 18.66
N THR A 20 12.00 5.02 17.41
CA THR A 20 13.12 5.06 16.48
C THR A 20 12.66 5.47 15.08
N ASN A 21 13.58 5.98 14.27
CA ASN A 21 13.32 6.42 12.91
C ASN A 21 13.65 5.30 11.92
N PHE A 22 12.75 5.08 10.97
CA PHE A 22 12.94 4.11 9.90
C PHE A 22 12.99 4.77 8.53
N LYS A 23 13.86 4.25 7.67
CA LYS A 23 13.94 4.60 6.26
C LYS A 23 13.47 3.40 5.44
N ILE A 24 12.48 3.63 4.57
CA ILE A 24 12.09 2.65 3.56
C ILE A 24 12.75 3.01 2.24
N ALA A 25 13.40 2.05 1.59
CA ALA A 25 14.11 2.23 0.32
C ALA A 25 13.92 1.00 -0.58
N ASP A 26 14.44 1.09 -1.81
CA ASP A 26 14.51 -0.02 -2.78
C ASP A 26 13.17 -0.73 -3.00
N ILE A 27 12.10 0.07 -3.08
CA ILE A 27 10.74 -0.43 -3.26
C ILE A 27 10.58 -0.88 -4.72
N ILE A 28 10.37 -2.19 -4.91
CA ILE A 28 10.20 -2.84 -6.21
C ILE A 28 8.94 -3.70 -6.23
N THR A 29 8.38 -3.88 -7.41
CA THR A 29 7.32 -4.87 -7.70
C THR A 29 7.88 -5.97 -8.59
N ASP A 30 7.35 -7.18 -8.49
CA ASP A 30 7.76 -8.29 -9.34
C ASP A 30 7.38 -8.10 -10.82
N LYS A 31 6.28 -7.39 -11.08
CA LYS A 31 5.80 -7.06 -12.44
C LYS A 31 5.17 -5.67 -12.45
N ASN A 32 4.89 -5.18 -13.66
CA ASN A 32 4.15 -3.94 -13.90
C ASN A 32 2.78 -4.19 -14.53
N GLU A 33 2.50 -5.43 -14.91
CA GLU A 33 1.24 -5.88 -15.49
C GLU A 33 0.81 -7.17 -14.81
N TYR A 34 -0.48 -7.26 -14.46
CA TYR A 34 -1.04 -8.41 -13.76
C TYR A 34 -2.38 -8.82 -14.37
N LEU A 35 -2.72 -10.09 -14.25
CA LEU A 35 -4.05 -10.63 -14.56
C LEU A 35 -4.89 -10.77 -13.28
N GLY A 36 -6.20 -10.91 -13.45
CA GLY A 36 -7.10 -11.32 -12.37
C GLY A 36 -6.65 -12.64 -11.75
N GLY A 37 -6.61 -12.70 -10.42
CA GLY A 37 -6.15 -13.85 -9.64
C GLY A 37 -4.64 -13.92 -9.39
N GLU A 38 -3.82 -13.13 -10.08
CA GLU A 38 -2.37 -13.09 -9.82
C GLU A 38 -2.04 -12.45 -8.47
N THR A 39 -0.87 -12.80 -7.94
CA THR A 39 -0.35 -12.22 -6.71
C THR A 39 0.77 -11.24 -7.04
N MET A 40 0.55 -9.99 -6.68
CA MET A 40 1.54 -8.91 -6.75
C MET A 40 2.48 -9.02 -5.56
N LYS A 41 3.79 -9.02 -5.80
CA LYS A 41 4.80 -9.03 -4.74
C LYS A 41 5.51 -7.68 -4.71
N ILE A 42 5.39 -6.99 -3.58
CA ILE A 42 6.08 -5.74 -3.32
C ILE A 42 7.21 -6.03 -2.33
N SER A 43 8.45 -5.74 -2.72
CA SER A 43 9.62 -5.87 -1.86
C SER A 43 10.18 -4.50 -1.52
N CYS A 44 10.66 -4.31 -0.29
CA CYS A 44 11.30 -3.08 0.13
C CYS A 44 12.34 -3.31 1.23
N ASN A 45 13.32 -2.44 1.30
CA ASN A 45 14.30 -2.37 2.38
C ASN A 45 13.80 -1.45 3.49
N VAL A 46 13.78 -1.96 4.72
CA VAL A 46 13.47 -1.20 5.93
C VAL A 46 14.73 -1.08 6.79
N SER A 47 15.28 0.12 6.86
CA SER A 47 16.49 0.43 7.63
C SER A 47 16.14 1.18 8.92
N ASN A 48 16.62 0.70 10.06
CA ASN A 48 16.51 1.44 11.32
C ASN A 48 17.66 2.46 11.42
N ILE A 49 17.33 3.74 11.25
CA ILE A 49 18.28 4.85 11.26
C ILE A 49 18.27 5.62 12.60
N GLY A 50 17.49 5.19 13.59
CA GLY A 50 17.47 5.81 14.90
C GLY A 50 18.46 5.19 15.88
N HIS A 51 18.28 5.50 17.16
CA HIS A 51 19.26 5.17 18.21
C HIS A 51 18.96 3.87 18.97
N PHE A 52 17.77 3.29 18.79
CA PHE A 52 17.30 2.12 19.50
C PHE A 52 16.77 1.07 18.55
N ASP A 53 16.78 -0.18 18.97
CA ASP A 53 16.07 -1.26 18.29
C ASP A 53 14.56 -0.96 18.29
N GLY A 54 13.86 -1.35 17.22
CA GLY A 54 12.44 -1.07 17.13
C GLY A 54 11.72 -1.91 16.09
N ALA A 55 10.41 -1.67 16.02
CA ALA A 55 9.51 -2.25 15.03
C ALA A 55 8.92 -1.16 14.14
N GLU A 56 8.64 -1.50 12.89
CA GLU A 56 8.02 -0.62 11.90
C GLU A 56 6.95 -1.37 11.13
N VAL A 57 5.93 -0.67 10.63
CA VAL A 57 4.88 -1.26 9.81
C VAL A 57 4.94 -0.66 8.41
N VAL A 58 5.32 -1.47 7.44
CA VAL A 58 5.21 -1.10 6.03
C VAL A 58 3.77 -1.29 5.59
N GLN A 59 3.18 -0.26 4.98
CA GLN A 59 1.80 -0.24 4.52
C GLN A 59 1.76 -0.03 3.01
N VAL A 60 0.90 -0.79 2.33
CA VAL A 60 0.69 -0.75 0.89
C VAL A 60 -0.75 -0.43 0.61
N TYR A 61 -0.95 0.73 -0.02
CA TYR A 61 -2.24 1.19 -0.49
C TYR A 61 -2.33 1.04 -2.00
N ILE A 62 -3.54 0.79 -2.50
CA ILE A 62 -3.79 0.71 -3.94
C ILE A 62 -4.93 1.68 -4.29
N GLY A 63 -4.74 2.47 -5.34
CA GLY A 63 -5.73 3.37 -5.90
C GLY A 63 -5.96 3.07 -7.37
N LYS A 64 -7.22 3.10 -7.81
CA LYS A 64 -7.58 2.93 -9.22
C LYS A 64 -7.69 4.29 -9.91
N VAL A 65 -7.06 4.45 -11.07
CA VAL A 65 -7.19 5.66 -11.87
C VAL A 65 -8.44 5.55 -12.74
N LYS A 66 -9.37 6.52 -12.62
CA LYS A 66 -10.66 6.56 -13.34
C LYS A 66 -11.49 5.27 -13.11
N SER A 67 -11.86 5.01 -11.87
CA SER A 67 -12.81 3.93 -11.55
C SER A 67 -14.21 4.28 -12.05
N ASN A 68 -14.94 3.27 -12.55
CA ASN A 68 -16.34 3.41 -12.93
C ASN A 68 -17.28 3.50 -11.71
N VAL A 69 -16.78 3.15 -10.52
CA VAL A 69 -17.53 3.19 -9.26
C VAL A 69 -16.92 4.19 -8.28
N GLU A 70 -17.73 4.69 -7.36
CA GLU A 70 -17.25 5.55 -6.28
C GLU A 70 -16.47 4.72 -5.27
N ARG A 71 -15.14 4.89 -5.26
CA ARG A 71 -14.23 4.19 -4.34
C ARG A 71 -13.19 5.12 -3.75
N ALA A 72 -12.58 4.71 -2.64
CA ALA A 72 -11.56 5.52 -1.98
C ALA A 72 -10.34 5.74 -2.89
N VAL A 73 -9.73 6.91 -2.80
CA VAL A 73 -8.54 7.27 -3.60
C VAL A 73 -7.36 6.34 -3.31
N LYS A 74 -7.26 5.85 -2.06
CA LYS A 74 -6.25 4.91 -1.60
C LYS A 74 -6.90 3.91 -0.64
N GLU A 75 -6.84 2.62 -0.95
CA GLU A 75 -7.33 1.54 -0.08
C GLU A 75 -6.12 0.77 0.47
N LEU A 76 -6.06 0.54 1.79
CA LEU A 76 -5.01 -0.33 2.36
C LEU A 76 -5.27 -1.77 1.92
N LYS A 77 -4.32 -2.38 1.22
CA LYS A 77 -4.46 -3.75 0.68
C LYS A 77 -3.43 -4.72 1.24
N GLY A 78 -2.33 -4.22 1.77
CA GLY A 78 -1.33 -5.03 2.44
C GLY A 78 -0.60 -4.23 3.50
N PHE A 79 -0.18 -4.91 4.55
CA PHE A 79 0.75 -4.35 5.52
C PHE A 79 1.63 -5.46 6.07
N LYS A 80 2.83 -5.11 6.49
CA LYS A 80 3.76 -6.05 7.12
C LYS A 80 4.48 -5.36 8.25
N LYS A 81 4.32 -5.92 9.44
CA LYS A 81 5.03 -5.50 10.64
C LYS A 81 6.40 -6.17 10.68
N VAL A 82 7.45 -5.36 10.64
CA VAL A 82 8.83 -5.78 10.87
C VAL A 82 9.08 -5.71 12.37
N ILE A 83 9.15 -6.87 13.03
CA ILE A 83 9.01 -6.98 14.49
C ILE A 83 10.24 -6.43 15.23
N LEU A 84 11.44 -6.61 14.68
CA LEU A 84 12.68 -6.13 15.28
C LEU A 84 13.70 -5.84 14.19
N VAL A 85 14.04 -4.58 14.04
CA VAL A 85 15.22 -4.15 13.26
C VAL A 85 16.20 -3.57 14.25
N LYS A 86 17.36 -4.21 14.36
CA LYS A 86 18.45 -3.70 15.21
C LYS A 86 18.87 -2.30 14.74
N LYS A 87 19.34 -1.47 15.67
CA LYS A 87 19.94 -0.17 15.37
C LYS A 87 20.96 -0.28 14.22
N GLY A 88 20.79 0.53 13.17
CA GLY A 88 21.68 0.56 12.01
C GLY A 88 21.53 -0.62 11.04
N ALA A 89 20.69 -1.60 11.36
CA ALA A 89 20.44 -2.74 10.47
C ALA A 89 19.37 -2.42 9.43
N SER A 90 19.38 -3.19 8.35
CA SER A 90 18.37 -3.16 7.29
C SER A 90 17.77 -4.56 7.11
N VAL A 91 16.47 -4.62 6.87
CA VAL A 91 15.72 -5.85 6.66
C VAL A 91 14.91 -5.72 5.37
N VAL A 92 15.02 -6.72 4.50
CA VAL A 92 14.15 -6.85 3.32
C VAL A 92 12.81 -7.39 3.78
N THR A 93 11.73 -6.79 3.30
CA THR A 93 10.37 -7.20 3.62
C THR A 93 9.50 -7.29 2.37
N ASP A 94 8.82 -8.41 2.23
CA ASP A 94 7.91 -8.69 1.12
C ASP A 94 6.44 -8.65 1.56
N ILE A 95 5.62 -8.03 0.72
CA ILE A 95 4.17 -7.89 0.88
C ILE A 95 3.52 -8.46 -0.37
N SER A 96 2.71 -9.49 -0.18
CA SER A 96 1.97 -10.15 -1.26
C SER A 96 0.51 -9.71 -1.23
N ILE A 97 0.00 -9.21 -2.36
CA ILE A 97 -1.39 -8.77 -2.53
C ILE A 97 -1.98 -9.48 -3.73
N ASN A 98 -3.10 -10.18 -3.54
CA ASN A 98 -3.81 -10.81 -4.65
C ASN A 98 -4.66 -9.76 -5.40
N THR A 99 -4.63 -9.75 -6.73
CA THR A 99 -5.40 -8.81 -7.54
C THR A 99 -6.91 -8.93 -7.32
N ASN A 100 -7.42 -10.10 -6.94
CA ASN A 100 -8.84 -10.29 -6.59
C ASN A 100 -9.25 -9.51 -5.34
N SER A 101 -8.32 -9.13 -4.47
CA SER A 101 -8.63 -8.25 -3.33
C SER A 101 -8.94 -6.82 -3.75
N LEU A 102 -8.71 -6.48 -5.02
CA LEU A 102 -9.02 -5.19 -5.64
C LEU A 102 -10.41 -5.14 -6.27
N SER A 103 -11.06 -6.31 -6.38
CA SER A 103 -12.42 -6.44 -6.88
C SER A 103 -13.39 -5.64 -6.01
N TYR A 104 -14.45 -5.17 -6.64
CA TYR A 104 -15.58 -4.52 -5.99
C TYR A 104 -16.83 -5.37 -6.23
N PHE A 105 -17.81 -5.24 -5.35
CA PHE A 105 -19.10 -5.87 -5.57
C PHE A 105 -19.91 -5.05 -6.56
N ASP A 106 -20.23 -5.63 -7.71
CA ASP A 106 -21.04 -5.00 -8.75
C ASP A 106 -22.50 -5.44 -8.57
N GLU A 107 -23.34 -4.51 -8.10
CA GLU A 107 -24.76 -4.75 -7.85
C GLU A 107 -25.54 -5.10 -9.12
N THR A 108 -25.06 -4.69 -10.30
CA THR A 108 -25.76 -4.95 -11.57
C THR A 108 -25.71 -6.41 -11.99
N ILE A 109 -24.63 -7.11 -11.65
CA ILE A 109 -24.44 -8.55 -11.91
C ILE A 109 -24.50 -9.40 -10.64
N SER A 110 -24.65 -8.76 -9.48
CA SER A 110 -24.64 -9.41 -8.15
C SER A 110 -23.40 -10.29 -7.92
N ASP A 111 -22.24 -9.85 -8.42
CA ASP A 111 -20.98 -10.60 -8.35
C ASP A 111 -19.76 -9.67 -8.17
N TRP A 112 -18.62 -10.24 -7.82
CA TRP A 112 -17.36 -9.52 -7.66
C TRP A 112 -16.71 -9.25 -9.02
N SER A 113 -16.54 -7.98 -9.34
CA SER A 113 -15.92 -7.54 -10.59
C SER A 113 -14.56 -6.91 -10.32
N LEU A 114 -13.55 -7.29 -11.12
CA LEU A 114 -12.22 -6.65 -11.12
C LEU A 114 -12.12 -5.73 -12.32
N GLU A 115 -12.07 -4.42 -12.07
CA GLU A 115 -11.93 -3.46 -13.17
C GLU A 115 -10.54 -3.52 -13.78
N LYS A 116 -10.44 -3.80 -15.07
CA LYS A 116 -9.18 -3.71 -15.81
C LYS A 116 -8.69 -2.26 -15.92
N GLY A 117 -7.40 -2.06 -16.19
CA GLY A 117 -6.79 -0.76 -16.41
C GLY A 117 -5.71 -0.40 -15.40
N MET A 118 -5.43 0.90 -15.27
CA MET A 118 -4.28 1.40 -14.52
C MET A 118 -4.60 1.57 -13.03
N TYR A 119 -3.70 1.02 -12.20
CA TYR A 119 -3.70 1.16 -10.76
C TYR A 119 -2.39 1.80 -10.30
N ILE A 120 -2.43 2.46 -9.15
CA ILE A 120 -1.27 3.04 -8.48
C ILE A 120 -1.11 2.34 -7.13
N ILE A 121 0.07 1.76 -6.92
CA ILE A 121 0.51 1.21 -5.65
C ILE A 121 1.23 2.33 -4.91
N TYR A 122 0.79 2.63 -3.69
CA TYR A 122 1.42 3.57 -2.79
C TYR A 122 2.05 2.79 -1.64
N VAL A 123 3.36 2.91 -1.46
CA VAL A 123 4.08 2.25 -0.35
C VAL A 123 4.54 3.31 0.62
N GLY A 124 4.27 3.11 1.90
CA GLY A 124 4.55 4.09 2.95
C GLY A 124 4.46 3.51 4.36
N THR A 125 4.64 4.37 5.35
CA THR A 125 4.44 4.03 6.77
C THR A 125 3.11 4.53 7.32
N ALA A 126 2.45 5.45 6.61
CA ALA A 126 1.10 5.92 6.91
C ALA A 126 0.41 6.36 5.61
N SER A 127 -0.92 6.52 5.64
CA SER A 127 -1.71 6.93 4.48
C SER A 127 -1.33 8.31 3.89
N ASP A 128 -0.73 9.19 4.71
CA ASP A 128 -0.17 10.49 4.33
C ASP A 128 1.36 10.47 4.09
N LYS A 129 2.08 9.50 4.69
CA LYS A 129 3.52 9.27 4.47
C LYS A 129 3.78 8.21 3.41
N ILE A 130 3.53 8.57 2.16
CA ILE A 130 3.90 7.73 1.01
C ILE A 130 5.35 8.00 0.61
N VAL A 131 6.13 6.93 0.50
CA VAL A 131 7.55 6.95 0.11
C VAL A 131 7.71 6.72 -1.39
N LYS A 132 6.87 5.86 -1.99
CA LYS A 132 6.93 5.52 -3.41
C LYS A 132 5.55 5.29 -3.99
N GLU A 133 5.38 5.73 -5.23
CA GLU A 133 4.23 5.40 -6.08
C GLU A 133 4.71 4.55 -7.27
N ILE A 134 4.02 3.46 -7.55
CA ILE A 134 4.31 2.56 -8.67
C ILE A 134 3.03 2.38 -9.48
N LYS A 135 3.10 2.65 -10.78
CA LYS A 135 1.97 2.45 -11.70
C LYS A 135 2.02 1.03 -12.23
N ILE A 136 0.88 0.35 -12.15
CA ILE A 136 0.70 -1.00 -12.69
C ILE A 136 -0.57 -1.06 -13.54
N THR A 137 -0.67 -2.08 -14.37
CA THR A 137 -1.86 -2.33 -15.19
C THR A 137 -2.44 -3.70 -14.87
N ILE A 138 -3.76 -3.78 -14.67
CA ILE A 138 -4.49 -5.04 -14.55
C ILE A 138 -5.20 -5.31 -15.87
N LYS A 139 -4.92 -6.46 -16.48
CA LYS A 139 -5.44 -6.89 -17.79
C LYS A 139 -6.59 -7.89 -17.69
#